data_AF-A0A645HRE3-F1
#
_entry.id   AF-A0A645HRE3-F1
#
_cell.length_a   1.000
_cell.length_b   1.000
_cell.length_c   1.000
_cell.angle_alpha   90.00
_cell.angle_beta   90.00
_cell.angle_gamma   90.00
#
_symmetry.space_group_name_H-M   'P 1'
#
loop_
_entity.id
_entity.type
_entity.pdbx_description
1 polymer ?
#
loop_
_entity_poly.entity_id
_entity_poly.type
_entity_poly.pdbx_seq_one_letter_code
_entity_poly.pdbx_strand_id
1 'polypeptide(L)'
;MKSFDSKAIKGNIEFLTAIYPNHTINIGDNWDITTHLENEMKFIVSSKYELVAITSDYALIRGNSTIKTINTDEYIELKGMNIRYDLEGTILSDIKVDKESGWIIDAKMVQKMQGYAFIKENSQLPNGMKIKMNTTSESIVSN
;
A
#
# COMPACT_ATOMS: atom_id res chain seq x y z
N MET A 1 11.04 15.00 -11.45
CA MET A 1 11.02 13.63 -10.90
C MET A 1 10.49 13.73 -9.47
N LYS A 2 9.17 13.59 -9.26
CA LYS A 2 8.52 13.77 -7.94
C LYS A 2 8.71 12.57 -6.99
N SER A 3 9.27 11.47 -7.49
CA SER A 3 9.49 10.23 -6.74
C SER A 3 10.56 10.33 -5.64
N PHE A 4 11.37 11.40 -5.61
CA PHE A 4 12.37 11.66 -4.57
C PHE A 4 11.99 12.80 -3.63
N ASP A 5 10.73 13.27 -3.65
CA ASP A 5 10.28 14.19 -2.62
C ASP A 5 10.24 13.48 -1.26
N SER A 6 10.59 14.21 -0.20
CA SER A 6 10.72 13.70 1.17
C SER A 6 9.45 13.00 1.67
N LYS A 7 8.27 13.51 1.32
CA LYS A 7 6.97 12.91 1.69
C LYS A 7 6.72 11.60 0.96
N ALA A 8 7.01 11.56 -0.35
CA ALA A 8 6.87 10.35 -1.16
C ALA A 8 7.83 9.26 -0.69
N ILE A 9 9.09 9.62 -0.39
CA ILE A 9 10.08 8.68 0.18
C ILE A 9 9.60 8.16 1.53
N LYS A 10 9.17 9.04 2.44
CA LYS A 10 8.68 8.64 3.76
C LYS A 10 7.51 7.66 3.65
N GLY A 11 6.50 7.98 2.83
CA GLY A 11 5.34 7.11 2.63
C GLY A 11 5.72 5.75 2.03
N ASN A 12 6.66 5.72 1.09
CA ASN A 12 7.15 4.46 0.51
C ASN A 12 7.94 3.61 1.52
N ILE A 13 8.79 4.23 2.34
CA ILE A 13 9.53 3.53 3.39
C ILE A 13 8.57 2.98 4.42
N GLU A 14 7.64 3.80 4.93
CA GLU A 14 6.64 3.37 5.90
C GLU A 14 5.75 2.25 5.33
N PHE A 15 5.36 2.32 4.06
CA PHE A 15 4.60 1.23 3.42
C PHE A 15 5.36 -0.11 3.44
N LEU A 16 6.67 -0.09 3.23
CA LEU A 16 7.50 -1.29 3.24
C LEU A 16 7.83 -1.78 4.64
N THR A 17 8.05 -0.89 5.60
CA THR A 17 8.63 -1.24 6.91
C THR A 17 7.64 -1.21 8.08
N ALA A 18 6.43 -0.69 7.90
CA ALA A 18 5.36 -0.72 8.91
C ALA A 18 4.74 -2.13 9.00
N ILE A 19 5.56 -3.08 9.43
CA ILE A 19 5.23 -4.50 9.60
C ILE A 19 5.47 -4.97 11.04
N TYR A 20 6.18 -4.19 11.86
CA TYR A 20 6.59 -4.58 13.20
C TYR A 20 5.55 -4.22 14.26
N PRO A 21 5.27 -5.13 15.22
CA PRO A 21 4.43 -4.81 16.38
C PRO A 21 5.14 -3.84 17.33
N ASN A 22 4.35 -3.17 18.18
CA ASN A 22 4.87 -2.31 19.26
C ASN A 22 5.09 -3.06 20.58
N HIS A 23 4.99 -4.39 20.56
CA HIS A 23 5.14 -5.29 21.70
C HIS A 23 5.79 -6.59 21.25
N THR A 24 6.30 -7.37 22.19
CA THR A 24 6.84 -8.71 21.91
C THR A 24 5.72 -9.64 21.47
N ILE A 25 5.98 -10.44 20.44
CA ILE A 25 5.05 -11.40 19.86
C ILE A 25 5.64 -12.81 19.82
N ASN A 26 4.79 -13.81 19.79
CA ASN A 26 5.11 -15.22 19.61
C ASN A 26 4.58 -15.73 18.26
N ILE A 27 5.01 -16.93 17.86
CA ILE A 27 4.46 -17.60 16.68
C ILE A 27 2.95 -17.80 16.87
N GLY A 28 2.16 -17.41 15.87
CA GLY A 28 0.70 -17.41 15.87
C GLY A 28 0.06 -16.12 16.38
N ASP A 29 0.83 -15.21 16.99
CA ASP A 29 0.31 -13.91 17.41
C ASP A 29 0.01 -13.03 16.21
N ASN A 30 -1.00 -12.19 16.36
CA ASN A 30 -1.47 -11.27 15.34
C ASN A 30 -1.42 -9.82 15.85
N TRP A 31 -1.15 -8.86 14.97
CA TRP A 31 -1.20 -7.44 15.28
C TRP A 31 -1.72 -6.63 14.10
N ASP A 32 -2.34 -5.50 14.41
CA ASP A 32 -2.91 -4.59 13.44
C ASP A 32 -2.02 -3.35 13.26
N ILE A 33 -1.82 -2.94 12.01
CA ILE A 33 -1.11 -1.71 11.65
C ILE A 33 -1.96 -0.92 10.67
N THR A 34 -2.07 0.38 10.90
CA THR A 34 -2.69 1.32 9.96
C THR A 34 -1.65 2.28 9.44
N THR A 35 -1.52 2.36 8.11
CA THR A 35 -0.58 3.24 7.42
C THR A 35 -1.35 4.23 6.54
N HIS A 36 -1.02 5.51 6.68
CA HIS A 36 -1.54 6.59 5.83
C HIS A 36 -0.51 6.91 4.74
N LEU A 37 -0.85 6.60 3.50
CA LEU A 37 0.01 6.90 2.36
C LEU A 37 -0.32 8.28 1.83
N GLU A 38 0.58 9.25 2.06
CA GLU A 38 0.47 10.63 1.57
C GLU A 38 1.21 10.83 0.25
N ASN A 39 0.96 9.96 -0.74
CA ASN A 39 1.45 10.20 -2.11
C ASN A 39 0.51 11.19 -2.86
N GLU A 40 0.68 11.36 -4.18
CA GLU A 40 -0.22 12.24 -4.96
C GLU A 40 -1.71 11.86 -4.79
N MET A 41 -1.98 10.58 -4.51
CA MET A 41 -3.27 10.07 -4.03
C MET A 41 -3.14 9.60 -2.57
N LYS A 42 -4.08 10.02 -1.73
CA LYS A 42 -4.07 9.61 -0.32
C LYS A 42 -4.75 8.26 -0.17
N PHE A 43 -4.11 7.32 0.52
CA PHE A 43 -4.70 6.02 0.85
C PHE A 43 -4.56 5.71 2.34
N ILE A 44 -5.53 4.96 2.87
CA ILE A 44 -5.41 4.28 4.15
C ILE A 44 -5.23 2.78 3.89
N VAL A 45 -4.22 2.20 4.52
CA VAL A 45 -3.97 0.75 4.50
C VAL A 45 -4.17 0.24 5.92
N SER A 46 -5.08 -0.71 6.11
CA SER A 46 -5.29 -1.40 7.37
C SER A 46 -4.87 -2.85 7.21
N SER A 47 -3.77 -3.22 7.88
CA SER A 47 -3.11 -4.52 7.79
C SER A 47 -3.30 -5.30 9.07
N LYS A 48 -3.69 -6.56 8.93
CA LYS A 48 -3.56 -7.56 10.00
C LYS A 48 -2.39 -8.48 9.66
N TYR A 49 -1.39 -8.48 10.52
CA TYR A 49 -0.21 -9.32 10.39
C TYR A 49 -0.25 -10.50 11.35
N GLU A 50 0.42 -11.58 10.97
CA GLU A 50 0.63 -12.79 11.77
C GLU A 50 2.10 -13.20 11.70
N LEU A 51 2.70 -13.55 12.84
CA LEU A 51 4.02 -14.18 12.87
C LEU A 51 3.84 -15.69 12.69
N VAL A 52 4.13 -16.17 11.48
CA VAL A 52 3.83 -17.55 11.08
C VAL A 52 4.93 -18.52 11.49
N ALA A 53 6.20 -18.08 11.41
CA ALA A 53 7.33 -18.95 11.72
C ALA A 53 8.58 -18.15 12.13
N ILE A 54 9.44 -18.80 12.89
CA ILE A 54 10.82 -18.36 13.16
C ILE A 54 11.74 -19.54 12.84
N THR A 55 12.66 -19.35 11.90
CA THR A 55 13.69 -20.35 11.55
C THR A 55 15.03 -19.99 12.19
N SER A 56 16.12 -20.68 11.84
CA SER A 56 17.46 -20.23 12.21
C SER A 56 17.76 -18.85 11.63
N ASP A 57 17.31 -18.59 10.40
CA ASP A 57 17.78 -17.48 9.57
C ASP A 57 16.80 -16.31 9.53
N TYR A 58 15.48 -16.59 9.49
CA TYR A 58 14.47 -15.55 9.28
C TYR A 58 13.18 -15.77 10.10
N ALA A 59 12.44 -14.69 10.30
CA ALA A 59 11.05 -14.71 10.74
C ALA A 59 10.12 -14.54 9.53
N LEU A 60 9.04 -15.33 9.45
CA LEU A 60 8.02 -15.23 8.42
C LEU A 60 6.80 -14.50 8.98
N ILE A 61 6.47 -13.37 8.38
CA ILE A 61 5.29 -12.58 8.67
C ILE A 61 4.33 -12.67 7.48
N ARG A 62 3.06 -12.92 7.74
CA ARG A 62 2.00 -12.87 6.73
C ARG A 62 1.09 -11.69 6.99
N GLY A 63 0.77 -10.92 5.95
CA GLY A 63 -0.16 -9.81 6.02
C GLY A 63 -1.43 -10.03 5.20
N ASN A 64 -2.55 -9.62 5.77
CA ASN A 64 -3.81 -9.46 5.06
C ASN A 64 -4.33 -8.05 5.31
N SER A 65 -4.34 -7.24 4.26
CA SER A 65 -4.63 -5.82 4.36
C SER A 65 -5.77 -5.40 3.46
N THR A 66 -6.46 -4.35 3.88
CA THR A 66 -7.35 -3.56 3.02
C THR A 66 -6.70 -2.23 2.68
N ILE A 67 -6.96 -1.73 1.47
CA ILE A 67 -6.50 -0.41 1.01
C ILE A 67 -7.70 0.38 0.48
N LYS A 68 -7.81 1.65 0.84
CA LYS A 68 -8.88 2.54 0.39
C LYS A 68 -8.38 3.95 0.12
N THR A 69 -8.92 4.60 -0.91
CA THR A 69 -8.68 6.02 -1.15
C THR A 69 -9.28 6.87 -0.03
N ILE A 70 -8.50 7.83 0.46
CA ILE A 70 -8.97 8.86 1.40
C ILE A 70 -9.51 10.03 0.59
N ASN A 71 -10.62 10.63 1.02
CA ASN A 71 -11.28 11.77 0.36
C ASN A 71 -11.61 11.52 -1.11
N THR A 72 -12.54 10.61 -1.38
CA THR A 72 -12.95 10.20 -2.74
C THR A 72 -13.52 11.34 -3.61
N ASP A 73 -13.83 12.49 -3.01
CA ASP A 73 -14.33 13.70 -3.68
C ASP A 73 -13.24 14.72 -4.02
N GLU A 74 -12.02 14.55 -3.51
CA GLU A 74 -10.88 15.45 -3.73
C GLU A 74 -10.29 15.21 -5.14
N TYR A 75 -10.30 16.25 -5.98
CA TYR A 75 -9.62 16.23 -7.28
C TYR A 75 -8.16 16.64 -7.12
N ILE A 76 -7.28 15.87 -7.74
CA ILE A 76 -5.86 16.17 -7.86
C ILE A 76 -5.53 16.56 -9.30
N GLU A 77 -4.67 17.54 -9.47
CA GLU A 77 -4.19 17.94 -10.79
C GLU A 77 -3.05 16.99 -11.22
N LEU A 78 -3.32 16.18 -12.25
CA LEU A 78 -2.35 15.27 -12.85
C LEU A 78 -2.20 15.59 -14.33
N LYS A 79 -1.02 16.11 -14.71
CA LYS A 79 -0.66 16.45 -16.10
C LYS A 79 -1.70 17.36 -16.79
N GLY A 80 -2.21 18.37 -16.07
CA GLY A 80 -3.20 19.32 -16.58
C GLY A 80 -4.65 18.82 -16.58
N MET A 81 -4.92 17.62 -16.05
CA MET A 81 -6.27 17.10 -15.84
C MET A 81 -6.59 17.03 -14.34
N ASN A 82 -7.80 17.44 -13.96
CA ASN A 82 -8.30 17.24 -12.61
C ASN A 82 -8.92 15.85 -12.51
N ILE A 83 -8.32 14.97 -11.70
CA ILE A 83 -8.74 13.58 -11.54
C ILE A 83 -9.03 13.31 -10.06
N ARG A 84 -10.11 12.60 -9.74
CA ARG A 84 -10.33 12.02 -8.41
C ARG A 84 -10.47 10.51 -8.52
N TYR A 85 -10.20 9.81 -7.42
CA TYR A 85 -10.22 8.36 -7.36
C TYR A 85 -11.14 7.89 -6.24
N ASP A 86 -11.86 6.82 -6.51
CA ASP A 86 -12.64 6.06 -5.53
C ASP A 86 -12.26 4.61 -5.72
N LEU A 87 -11.19 4.21 -5.04
CA LEU A 87 -10.59 2.89 -5.16
C LEU A 87 -10.55 2.19 -3.81
N GLU A 88 -10.81 0.91 -3.84
CA GLU A 88 -10.63 0.01 -2.70
C GLU A 88 -10.03 -1.32 -3.16
N GLY A 89 -9.45 -2.05 -2.22
CA GLY A 89 -8.77 -3.29 -2.54
C GLY A 89 -8.24 -4.05 -1.35
N THR A 90 -7.52 -5.12 -1.68
CA THR A 90 -6.86 -6.01 -0.72
C THR A 90 -5.40 -6.22 -1.08
N ILE A 91 -4.57 -6.42 -0.07
CA ILE A 91 -3.15 -6.76 -0.23
C ILE A 91 -2.89 -8.02 0.60
N LEU A 92 -2.32 -9.04 -0.03
CA LEU A 92 -1.79 -10.21 0.67
C LEU A 92 -0.27 -10.16 0.60
N SER A 93 0.40 -10.39 1.72
CA SER A 93 1.86 -10.38 1.78
C SER A 93 2.43 -11.58 2.53
N ASP A 94 3.54 -12.12 2.01
CA ASP A 94 4.43 -13.01 2.72
C ASP A 94 5.81 -12.32 2.79
N ILE A 95 6.31 -12.11 4.01
CA ILE A 95 7.47 -11.27 4.29
C ILE A 95 8.46 -12.07 5.15
N LYS A 96 9.69 -12.22 4.67
CA LYS A 96 10.82 -12.78 5.41
C LYS A 96 11.70 -11.66 5.93
N VAL A 97 11.89 -11.67 7.23
CA VAL A 97 12.75 -10.72 7.94
C VAL A 97 13.95 -11.47 8.49
N ASP A 98 15.15 -11.00 8.18
CA ASP A 98 16.39 -11.51 8.77
C ASP A 98 16.38 -11.29 10.29
N LYS A 99 16.66 -12.35 11.04
CA LYS A 99 16.53 -12.30 12.51
C LYS A 99 17.62 -11.50 13.20
N GLU A 100 18.79 -11.37 12.58
CA GLU A 100 19.94 -10.68 13.17
C GLU A 100 19.83 -9.17 12.97
N SER A 101 19.55 -8.75 11.74
CA SER A 101 19.53 -7.36 11.32
C SER A 101 18.14 -6.70 11.39
N GLY A 102 17.07 -7.51 11.37
CA GLY A 102 15.70 -7.01 11.32
C GLY A 102 15.32 -6.40 9.96
N TRP A 103 16.08 -6.66 8.90
CA TRP A 103 15.75 -6.20 7.55
C TRP A 103 14.92 -7.23 6.79
N ILE A 104 14.05 -6.73 5.91
CA ILE A 104 13.34 -7.57 4.94
C ILE A 104 14.37 -8.11 3.95
N ILE A 105 14.46 -9.43 3.85
CA ILE A 105 15.34 -10.13 2.89
C ILE A 105 14.58 -10.65 1.68
N ASP A 106 13.28 -10.93 1.83
CA ASP A 106 12.41 -11.39 0.77
C ASP A 106 10.97 -11.02 1.12
N ALA A 107 10.22 -10.43 0.19
CA ALA A 107 8.81 -10.20 0.36
C ALA A 107 8.07 -10.33 -0.96
N LYS A 108 6.93 -11.00 -0.93
CA LYS A 108 5.97 -11.06 -2.03
C LYS A 108 4.67 -10.42 -1.60
N MET A 109 4.15 -9.51 -2.42
CA MET A 109 2.87 -8.85 -2.20
C MET A 109 1.98 -9.00 -3.43
N VAL A 110 0.74 -9.40 -3.22
CA VAL A 110 -0.29 -9.46 -4.27
C VAL A 110 -1.39 -8.47 -3.90
N GLN A 111 -1.52 -7.44 -4.72
CA GLN A 111 -2.52 -6.39 -4.55
C GLN A 111 -3.60 -6.51 -5.61
N LYS A 112 -4.85 -6.38 -5.17
CA LYS A 112 -6.02 -6.29 -6.05
C LYS A 112 -6.78 -5.04 -5.71
N MET A 113 -7.06 -4.20 -6.70
CA MET A 113 -7.80 -2.96 -6.54
C MET A 113 -8.93 -2.86 -7.56
N GLN A 114 -10.03 -2.26 -7.15
CA GLN A 114 -11.18 -1.98 -7.99
C GLN A 114 -11.77 -0.61 -7.64
N GLY A 115 -12.53 -0.05 -8.59
CA GLY A 115 -13.30 1.16 -8.35
C GLY A 115 -13.35 2.06 -9.57
N TYR A 116 -13.26 3.36 -9.37
CA TYR A 116 -13.41 4.35 -10.43
C TYR A 116 -12.41 5.48 -10.34
N ALA A 117 -11.94 5.93 -11.51
CA ALA A 117 -11.36 7.24 -11.69
C ALA A 117 -12.38 8.18 -12.33
N PHE A 118 -12.38 9.44 -11.93
CA PHE A 118 -13.24 10.47 -12.47
C PHE A 118 -12.39 11.63 -12.96
N ILE A 119 -12.46 11.90 -14.26
CA ILE A 119 -11.83 13.06 -14.87
C ILE A 119 -12.88 14.16 -14.93
N LYS A 120 -12.56 15.31 -14.32
CA LYS A 120 -13.42 16.48 -14.33
C LYS A 120 -13.57 17.00 -15.76
N GLU A 121 -14.73 17.56 -16.07
CA GLU A 121 -14.97 18.23 -17.35
C GLU A 121 -13.91 19.32 -17.63
N ASN A 122 -13.54 19.44 -18.90
CA ASN A 122 -12.62 20.46 -19.39
C ASN A 122 -12.88 20.74 -20.88
N SER A 123 -12.12 21.65 -21.50
CA SER A 123 -12.29 22.05 -22.90
C SER A 123 -12.15 20.90 -23.91
N GLN A 124 -11.42 19.83 -23.57
CA GLN A 124 -11.23 18.63 -24.40
C GLN A 124 -12.25 17.53 -24.07
N LEU A 125 -12.77 17.51 -22.83
CA LEU A 125 -13.75 16.55 -22.31
C LEU A 125 -14.94 17.30 -21.69
N PRO A 126 -15.89 17.82 -22.49
CA PRO A 126 -16.95 18.70 -22.01
C PRO A 126 -17.89 18.06 -20.98
N ASN A 127 -18.00 16.73 -20.96
CA ASN A 127 -18.86 15.99 -20.03
C ASN A 127 -18.07 15.27 -18.93
N GLY A 128 -16.76 15.52 -18.83
CA GLY A 128 -15.85 14.71 -18.01
C GLY A 128 -15.80 13.25 -18.45
N MET A 129 -15.26 12.38 -17.60
CA MET A 129 -15.20 10.94 -17.86
C MET A 129 -15.18 10.15 -16.56
N LYS A 130 -15.93 9.04 -16.52
CA LYS A 130 -15.86 8.05 -15.45
C LYS A 130 -15.26 6.76 -16.00
N ILE A 131 -14.17 6.30 -15.42
CA ILE A 131 -13.42 5.12 -15.88
C ILE A 131 -13.49 4.07 -14.79
N LYS A 132 -14.04 2.88 -15.09
CA LYS A 132 -13.97 1.73 -14.18
C LYS A 132 -12.56 1.17 -14.20
N MET A 133 -11.97 0.99 -13.02
CA MET A 133 -10.63 0.44 -12.84
C MET A 133 -10.72 -0.92 -12.16
N ASN A 134 -9.97 -1.89 -12.67
CA ASN A 134 -9.67 -3.15 -12.01
C ASN A 134 -8.19 -3.45 -12.26
N THR A 135 -7.40 -3.54 -11.20
CA THR A 135 -5.96 -3.73 -11.29
C THR A 135 -5.55 -4.87 -10.38
N THR A 136 -4.67 -5.73 -10.87
CA THR A 136 -3.92 -6.69 -10.05
C THR A 136 -2.44 -6.41 -10.26
N SER A 137 -1.69 -6.29 -9.17
CA SER A 137 -0.25 -6.10 -9.17
C SER A 137 0.43 -7.12 -8.27
N GLU A 138 1.60 -7.55 -8.68
CA GLU A 138 2.52 -8.35 -7.87
C GLU A 138 3.80 -7.56 -7.68
N SER A 139 4.28 -7.49 -6.45
CA SER A 139 5.52 -6.82 -6.08
C SER A 139 6.41 -7.82 -5.34
N ILE A 140 7.69 -7.86 -5.74
CA ILE A 140 8.72 -8.68 -5.12
C ILE A 140 9.83 -7.75 -4.63
N VAL A 141 10.24 -7.92 -3.38
CA VAL A 141 11.41 -7.25 -2.79
C VAL A 141 12.38 -8.35 -2.36
N SER A 142 13.63 -8.26 -2.76
CA SER A 142 14.69 -9.22 -2.41
C SER A 142 16.01 -8.47 -2.21
N ASN A 143 16.81 -8.91 -1.23
CA ASN A 143 18.17 -8.41 -0.97
C ASN A 143 19.20 -9.48 -1.29
#